data_AF-A0A5B9FCI3-F1
#
_entry.id   AF-A0A5B9FCI3-F1
#
_cell.length_a   1.000
_cell.length_b   1.000
_cell.length_c   1.000
_cell.angle_alpha   90.00
_cell.angle_beta   90.00
_cell.angle_gamma   90.00
#
_symmetry.space_group_name_H-M   'P 1'
#
loop_
_entity.id
_entity.type
_entity.pdbx_description
1 polymer ?
#
loop_
_entity_poly.entity_id
_entity_poly.type
_entity_poly.pdbx_seq_one_letter_code
_entity_poly.pdbx_strand_id
1 'polypeptide(L)' 'MKRIRINSVQPGDILFTARPGKISDSIRFSTGGIVSHAMICVRHGSFIDSTSDGVQARNPQRELFEDDEQVFHFA' A
#
# COMPACT_ATOMS: atom_id res chain seq x y z
N MET A 1 -2.88 -3.49 15.34
CA MET A 1 -2.93 -3.03 13.94
C MET A 1 -3.38 -4.20 13.07
N LYS A 2 -4.50 -4.12 12.34
CA LYS A 2 -4.97 -5.23 11.50
C LYS A 2 -4.10 -5.31 10.25
N ARG A 3 -3.23 -6.33 10.19
CA ARG A 3 -2.43 -6.72 9.03
C ARG A 3 -3.40 -7.13 7.91
N ILE A 4 -3.28 -6.52 6.74
CA ILE A 4 -4.00 -6.97 5.53
C ILE A 4 -3.61 -8.43 5.25
N ARG A 5 -4.60 -9.29 4.99
CA ARG A 5 -4.36 -10.66 4.52
C ARG A 5 -4.05 -10.60 3.03
N ILE A 6 -2.78 -10.34 2.68
CA ILE A 6 -2.36 -10.16 1.27
C ILE A 6 -2.78 -11.34 0.38
N ASN A 7 -2.75 -12.57 0.92
CA ASN A 7 -3.12 -13.77 0.18
C ASN A 7 -4.62 -13.86 -0.20
N SER A 8 -5.48 -13.04 0.41
CA SER A 8 -6.92 -12.99 0.06
C SER A 8 -7.28 -11.88 -0.91
N VAL A 9 -6.33 -10.99 -1.26
CA VAL A 9 -6.59 -9.85 -2.15
C VAL A 9 -6.65 -10.32 -3.60
N GLN A 10 -7.67 -9.89 -4.32
CA GLN A 10 -7.89 -10.18 -5.74
C GLN A 10 -7.53 -8.98 -6.63
N PRO A 11 -7.16 -9.21 -7.91
CA PRO A 11 -7.05 -8.14 -8.89
C PRO A 11 -8.32 -7.30 -8.94
N GLY A 12 -8.17 -5.97 -8.85
CA GLY A 12 -9.28 -5.00 -8.80
C GLY A 12 -9.66 -4.53 -7.39
N ASP A 13 -9.24 -5.23 -6.32
CA ASP A 13 -9.49 -4.79 -4.96
C ASP A 13 -8.81 -3.45 -4.67
N ILE A 14 -9.51 -2.58 -3.92
CA ILE A 14 -8.99 -1.28 -3.50
C ILE A 14 -8.55 -1.36 -2.04
N LEU A 15 -7.27 -1.07 -1.80
CA LEU A 15 -6.70 -0.95 -0.47
C LEU A 15 -6.70 0.52 -0.03
N PHE A 16 -7.33 0.80 1.09
CA PHE A 16 -7.32 2.12 1.73
C PHE A 16 -6.30 2.19 2.86
N THR A 17 -5.61 3.32 2.98
CA THR A 17 -4.67 3.56 4.09
C THR A 17 -4.86 4.95 4.69
N ALA A 18 -4.39 5.09 5.93
CA ALA A 18 -4.46 6.30 6.73
C ALA A 18 -3.15 6.48 7.50
N ARG A 19 -2.02 6.56 6.79
CA ARG A 19 -0.70 6.72 7.44
C ARG A 19 -0.65 8.08 8.15
N PRO A 20 -0.06 8.19 9.35
CA PRO A 20 0.17 9.49 9.98
C PRO A 20 1.03 10.40 9.09
N GLY A 21 0.73 11.70 9.04
CA GLY A 21 1.54 12.69 8.33
C GLY A 21 0.75 13.90 7.87
N LYS A 22 1.41 15.06 7.75
CA LYS A 22 0.75 16.36 7.48
C LYS A 22 -0.21 16.36 6.30
N ILE A 23 0.19 15.76 5.17
CA ILE A 23 -0.65 15.66 3.96
C ILE A 23 -1.85 14.74 4.23
N SER A 24 -1.59 13.58 4.81
CA SER A 24 -2.61 12.58 5.13
C SER A 24 -3.65 13.13 6.10
N ASP A 25 -3.21 13.85 7.13
CA ASP A 25 -4.07 14.49 8.12
C ASP A 25 -4.94 15.59 7.48
N SER A 26 -4.36 16.38 6.57
CA SER A 26 -5.10 17.39 5.80
C SER A 26 -6.18 16.77 4.91
N ILE A 27 -5.90 15.66 4.21
CA ILE A 27 -6.89 14.96 3.38
C ILE A 27 -8.05 14.44 4.25
N ARG A 28 -7.76 13.80 5.38
CA ARG A 28 -8.81 13.28 6.27
C ARG A 28 -9.66 14.41 6.86
N PHE A 29 -9.03 15.52 7.23
CA PHE A 29 -9.72 16.71 7.71
C PHE A 29 -10.64 17.32 6.64
N SER A 30 -10.12 17.54 5.42
CA SER A 30 -10.89 18.19 4.35
C SER A 30 -12.01 17.33 3.78
N THR A 31 -11.84 16.00 3.78
CA THR A 31 -12.86 15.04 3.31
C THR A 31 -13.83 14.61 4.39
N GLY A 32 -13.53 14.87 5.68
CA GLY A 32 -14.27 14.32 6.82
C GLY A 32 -14.15 12.80 6.96
N GLY A 33 -13.29 12.15 6.16
CA GLY A 33 -13.11 10.70 6.11
C GLY A 33 -11.90 10.22 6.91
N ILE A 34 -11.89 8.94 7.26
CA ILE A 34 -10.76 8.30 7.96
C ILE A 34 -9.64 7.83 7.03
N VAL A 35 -9.81 7.95 5.71
CA VAL A 35 -8.87 7.45 4.69
C VAL A 35 -8.16 8.62 4.03
N SER A 36 -6.86 8.46 3.75
CA SER A 36 -6.04 9.48 3.08
C SER A 36 -5.44 9.03 1.76
N HIS A 37 -5.41 7.72 1.49
CA HIS A 37 -4.77 7.16 0.31
C HIS A 37 -5.43 5.85 -0.12
N ALA A 38 -5.45 5.59 -1.42
CA ALA A 38 -6.04 4.41 -2.02
C ALA A 38 -5.08 3.80 -3.06
N MET A 39 -5.09 2.48 -3.16
CA MET A 39 -4.24 1.71 -4.09
C MET A 39 -5.07 0.58 -4.70
N ILE A 40 -4.80 0.20 -5.95
CA ILE A 40 -5.51 -0.89 -6.63
C ILE A 40 -4.62 -2.13 -6.73
N CYS A 41 -5.14 -3.30 -6.34
CA CYS A 41 -4.44 -4.57 -6.54
C CYS A 41 -4.47 -4.95 -8.01
N VAL A 42 -3.30 -5.25 -8.59
CA VAL A 42 -3.19 -5.70 -9.99
C VAL A 42 -2.93 -7.19 -10.10
N ARG A 43 -2.13 -7.77 -9.20
CA ARG A 43 -1.86 -9.22 -9.18
C ARG A 43 -1.09 -9.65 -7.93
N HIS A 44 -1.43 -10.79 -7.32
CA HIS A 44 -0.66 -11.42 -6.23
C HIS A 44 -0.20 -10.44 -5.14
N GLY A 45 -1.09 -9.59 -4.64
CA GLY A 45 -0.72 -8.60 -3.61
C GLY A 45 0.20 -7.48 -4.08
N SER A 46 0.42 -7.32 -5.39
CA SER A 46 1.03 -6.13 -5.97
C SER A 46 -0.03 -5.07 -6.23
N PHE A 47 0.28 -3.84 -5.87
CA PHE A 47 -0.63 -2.70 -5.95
C PHE A 47 -0.04 -1.60 -6.83
N ILE A 48 -0.92 -0.82 -7.47
CA ILE A 48 -0.56 0.42 -8.15
C ILE A 48 -1.13 1.59 -7.34
N ASP A 49 -0.33 2.61 -7.14
CA ASP A 49 -0.73 3.86 -6.50
C ASP A 49 -0.07 5.08 -7.17
N SER A 50 -0.58 6.26 -6.83
CA SER A 50 -0.04 7.53 -7.30
C SER A 50 0.41 8.37 -6.11
N THR A 51 1.68 8.76 -6.09
CA THR A 51 2.24 9.64 -5.06
C THR A 51 2.80 10.91 -5.71
N SER A 52 3.50 11.73 -4.92
CA SER A 52 4.28 12.87 -5.43
C SER A 52 5.32 12.48 -6.49
N ASP A 53 5.74 11.21 -6.51
CA ASP A 53 6.77 10.70 -7.43
C ASP A 53 6.17 10.12 -8.72
N GLY A 54 4.85 10.24 -8.88
CA GLY A 54 4.10 9.69 -10.01
C GLY A 54 3.42 8.36 -9.70
N VAL A 55 3.05 7.64 -10.76
CA VAL A 55 2.38 6.33 -10.68
C VAL A 55 3.43 5.24 -10.53
N GLN A 56 3.28 4.39 -9.52
CA GLN A 56 4.25 3.34 -9.23
C GLN A 56 3.58 2.04 -8.80
N ALA A 57 4.30 0.93 -9.03
CA ALA A 57 3.93 -0.37 -8.52
C ALA A 57 4.60 -0.59 -7.16
N ARG A 58 3.80 -0.93 -6.15
CA ARG A 58 4.25 -1.28 -4.80
C ARG A 58 3.90 -2.72 -4.52
N ASN A 59 4.82 -3.44 -3.88
CA ASN A 59 4.51 -4.75 -3.31
C ASN A 59 4.66 -4.64 -1.78
N PRO A 60 3.56 -4.54 -1.02
CA PRO A 60 3.58 -4.49 0.44
C PRO A 60 4.25 -5.71 1.07
N GLN A 61 4.39 -6.83 0.35
CA GLN A 61 5.19 -7.97 0.83
C GLN A 61 6.67 -7.63 0.96
N ARG A 62 7.17 -6.59 0.27
CA ARG A 62 8.53 -6.07 0.50
C ARG A 62 8.72 -5.50 1.90
N GLU A 63 7.66 -4.98 2.53
CA GLU A 63 7.70 -4.53 3.93
C GLU A 63 7.80 -5.71 4.93
N LEU A 64 7.85 -6.97 4.46
CA LEU A 64 8.11 -8.15 5.30
C LEU A 64 9.61 -8.45 5.47
N PHE A 65 10.47 -7.86 4.66
CA PHE A 65 11.92 -8.06 4.71
C PHE A 65 12.57 -6.84 5.37
N GLU A 66 13.66 -7.06 6.11
CA GLU A 66 14.47 -5.97 6.66
C GLU A 66 15.30 -5.31 5.53
N ASP A 67 15.66 -4.03 5.68
CA ASP A 67 16.33 -3.24 4.64
C ASP A 67 17.70 -3.80 4.22
N ASP A 68 18.38 -4.54 5.11
CA ASP A 68 19.68 -5.18 4.87
C ASP A 68 19.59 -6.68 4.54
N GLU A 69 18.38 -7.21 4.41
CA GLU A 69 18.15 -8.63 4.16
C GLU A 69 18.47 -9.01 2.70
N GLN A 70 19.40 -9.93 2.52
CA GLN A 70 19.72 -10.47 1.20
C GLN A 70 18.70 -11.56 0.83
N VAL A 71 17.77 -11.21 -0.06
CA VAL A 71 16.70 -12.10 -0.50
C VAL A 71 17.11 -12.80 -1.80
N PHE A 72 17.13 -14.14 -1.79
CA PHE A 72 17.41 -14.98 -2.94
C PHE A 72 16.20 -15.83 -3.32
N HIS A 73 15.89 -15.92 -4.62
CA HIS A 73 14.92 -16.86 -5.16
C HIS A 73 15.61 -17.78 -6.16
N PHE A 74 15.55 -19.07 -5.92
CA PHE A 74 16.04 -20.10 -6.83
C PHE A 74 14.83 -20.81 -7.41
N ALA A 75 14.67 -20.69 -8.74
CA ALA A 75 13.60 -21.32 -9.51
C ALA A 75 14.02 -22.70 -10.00
#